data_AF-A0A8X7W937-F1
#
_entry.id   AF-A0A8X7W937-F1
#
_cell.length_a   1.000
_cell.length_b   1.000
_cell.length_c   1.000
_cell.angle_alpha   90.00
_cell.angle_beta   90.00
_cell.angle_gamma   90.00
#
_symmetry.space_group_name_H-M   'P 1'
#
loop_
_entity.id
_entity.type
_entity.pdbx_description
1 polymer ?
#
loop_
_entity_poly.entity_id
_entity_poly.type
_entity_poly.pdbx_seq_one_letter_code
_entity_poly.pdbx_strand_id
1 'polypeptide(L)'
;MARVEFNKEEYFGGLDEYWRRVNESQGLDIEGIVGPKGMVASGQLLSYQCEGLGGRSYPFSQKVKCYGRLGLRRYNLIQGTNFELQHLIKFNMRYSGACSFYITLEAVDTLTRGPAQTFQVCADELCLGYLNVDCSLARMKGGGETTGVLAVHGGGGGSTKKALPNWPSDAEIQRLYTVDRSELVSTHWILLYLELVLSIEYGNYCNFSEEKFSSLELLKVAIETDDETPLQAKSSVLYIAFRGLATIDGTDESVEQKVVIKSLFNELTGSLALQGILLKDEIPTSLEDYFKLL
;
A
#
# COMPACT_ATOMS: atom_id res chain seq x y z
N MET A 1 -37.78 -16.79 26.44
CA MET A 1 -36.65 -16.13 25.76
C MET A 1 -36.76 -14.64 26.02
N ALA A 2 -35.85 -14.07 26.81
CA ALA A 2 -35.84 -12.63 27.06
C ALA A 2 -35.38 -11.89 25.79
N ARG A 3 -36.24 -11.00 25.29
CA ARG A 3 -35.93 -10.11 24.16
C ARG A 3 -34.94 -9.07 24.71
N VAL A 4 -33.68 -9.15 24.29
CA VAL A 4 -32.70 -8.10 24.62
C VAL A 4 -33.19 -6.84 23.93
N GLU A 5 -33.66 -5.86 24.70
CA GLU A 5 -34.03 -4.55 24.17
C GLU A 5 -32.78 -3.85 23.64
N PHE A 6 -32.80 -3.51 22.36
CA PHE A 6 -31.73 -2.74 21.72
C PHE A 6 -31.90 -1.27 22.10
N ASN A 7 -31.08 -0.78 23.03
CA ASN A 7 -31.02 0.63 23.37
C ASN A 7 -30.11 1.37 22.36
N LYS A 8 -30.72 2.23 21.55
CA LYS A 8 -30.01 3.01 20.52
C LYS A 8 -28.99 3.98 21.12
N GLU A 9 -29.33 4.69 22.18
CA GLU A 9 -28.45 5.69 22.79
C GLU A 9 -27.20 5.05 23.38
N GLU A 10 -27.38 3.92 24.07
CA GLU A 10 -26.27 3.13 24.61
C GLU A 10 -25.36 2.58 23.51
N TYR A 11 -25.94 2.12 22.39
CA TYR A 11 -25.18 1.65 21.23
C TYR A 11 -24.35 2.78 20.60
N PHE A 12 -24.94 3.93 20.34
CA PHE A 12 -24.23 5.06 19.72
C PHE A 12 -23.18 5.66 20.66
N GLY A 13 -23.48 5.80 21.96
CA GLY A 13 -22.49 6.24 22.94
C GLY A 13 -21.30 5.27 23.05
N GLY A 14 -21.55 3.96 23.01
CA GLY A 14 -20.50 2.95 22.96
C GLY A 14 -19.69 2.96 21.65
N LEU A 15 -20.31 3.32 20.52
CA LEU A 15 -19.64 3.44 19.23
C LEU A 15 -18.71 4.66 19.20
N ASP A 16 -19.14 5.79 19.75
CA ASP A 16 -18.33 7.00 19.88
C ASP A 16 -17.13 6.76 20.79
N GLU A 17 -17.34 6.11 21.93
CA GLU A 17 -16.27 5.73 22.85
C GLU A 17 -15.27 4.75 22.22
N TYR A 18 -15.76 3.78 21.45
CA TYR A 18 -14.91 2.87 20.69
C TYR A 18 -14.00 3.64 19.71
N TRP A 19 -14.57 4.52 18.87
CA TRP A 19 -13.78 5.30 17.91
C TRP A 19 -12.87 6.31 18.57
N ARG A 20 -13.28 6.90 19.70
CA ARG A 20 -12.42 7.77 20.51
C ARG A 20 -11.14 7.03 20.93
N ARG A 21 -11.27 5.84 21.53
CA ARG A 21 -10.12 5.01 21.95
C ARG A 21 -9.28 4.53 20.77
N VAL A 22 -9.92 4.14 19.67
CA VAL A 22 -9.19 3.78 18.44
C VAL A 22 -8.37 4.96 17.93
N ASN A 23 -8.95 6.16 17.89
CA ASN A 23 -8.25 7.37 17.44
C ASN A 23 -7.10 7.76 18.38
N GLU A 24 -7.24 7.56 19.70
CA GLU A 24 -6.14 7.76 20.66
C GLU A 24 -4.94 6.85 20.37
N SER A 25 -5.19 5.61 19.94
CA SER A 25 -4.17 4.66 19.48
C SER A 25 -3.76 4.84 18.01
N GLN A 26 -4.40 5.79 17.30
CA GLN A 26 -4.28 5.98 15.84
C GLN A 26 -4.53 4.69 15.04
N GLY A 27 -5.38 3.79 15.55
CA GLY A 27 -5.68 2.51 14.93
C GLY A 27 -4.59 1.43 15.03
N LEU A 28 -3.46 1.68 15.71
CA LEU A 28 -2.31 0.76 15.74
C LEU A 28 -2.33 -0.21 16.94
N ASP A 29 -2.35 0.33 18.15
CA ASP A 29 -2.31 -0.45 19.40
C ASP A 29 -3.73 -0.55 20.00
N ILE A 30 -4.58 -1.35 19.35
CA ILE A 30 -6.01 -1.49 19.67
C ILE A 30 -6.33 -2.70 20.58
N GLU A 31 -5.31 -3.38 21.10
CA GLU A 31 -5.50 -4.54 21.98
C GLU A 31 -6.36 -4.18 23.20
N GLY A 32 -7.45 -4.92 23.41
CA GLY A 32 -8.39 -4.67 24.51
C GLY A 32 -9.37 -3.52 24.28
N ILE A 33 -9.41 -2.92 23.08
CA ILE A 33 -10.51 -2.04 22.68
C ILE A 33 -11.65 -2.91 22.12
N VAL A 34 -12.77 -2.93 22.82
CA VAL A 34 -13.94 -3.74 22.47
C VAL A 34 -15.08 -2.82 22.04
N GLY A 35 -15.68 -3.11 20.88
CA GLY A 35 -16.84 -2.36 20.40
C GLY A 35 -18.11 -2.67 21.20
N PRO A 36 -19.14 -1.80 21.12
CA PRO A 36 -20.42 -2.04 21.79
C PRO A 36 -21.09 -3.34 21.32
N LYS A 37 -21.94 -3.89 22.19
CA LYS A 37 -22.71 -5.10 21.89
C LYS A 37 -23.58 -4.90 20.64
N GLY A 38 -23.50 -5.85 19.70
CA GLY A 38 -24.25 -5.80 18.44
C GLY A 38 -23.52 -5.08 17.30
N MET A 39 -22.34 -4.52 17.55
CA MET A 39 -21.50 -3.96 16.51
C MET A 39 -21.01 -5.07 15.57
N VAL A 40 -21.31 -4.92 14.28
CA VAL A 40 -20.88 -5.87 13.25
C VAL A 40 -19.37 -5.78 13.01
N ALA A 41 -18.75 -6.90 12.64
CA ALA A 41 -17.31 -7.00 12.38
C ALA A 41 -16.83 -6.00 11.30
N SER A 42 -17.64 -5.70 10.29
CA SER A 42 -17.34 -4.69 9.25
C SER A 42 -17.30 -3.25 9.79
N GLY A 43 -17.92 -3.00 10.94
CA GLY A 43 -17.87 -1.73 11.62
C GLY A 43 -16.62 -1.56 12.48
N GLN A 44 -15.88 -2.62 12.80
CA GLN A 44 -14.72 -2.60 13.71
C GLN A 44 -13.41 -2.63 12.93
N LEU A 45 -12.32 -2.20 13.56
CA LEU A 45 -10.99 -2.61 13.14
C LEU A 45 -10.77 -4.07 13.51
N LEU A 46 -10.55 -4.91 12.50
CA LEU A 46 -10.11 -6.29 12.66
C LEU A 46 -8.61 -6.30 12.86
N SER A 47 -8.17 -7.01 13.89
CA SER A 47 -6.76 -7.19 14.22
C SER A 47 -6.28 -8.56 13.78
N TYR A 48 -5.14 -8.59 13.09
CA TYR A 48 -4.50 -9.81 12.60
C TYR A 48 -3.09 -9.87 13.13
N GLN A 49 -2.74 -10.99 13.74
CA GLN A 49 -1.35 -11.33 14.07
C GLN A 49 -0.69 -11.96 12.84
N CYS A 50 0.50 -11.51 12.50
CA CYS A 50 1.27 -12.05 11.37
C CYS A 50 2.22 -13.16 11.83
N GLU A 51 2.52 -13.24 13.12
CA GLU A 51 3.41 -14.22 13.73
C GLU A 51 2.66 -15.41 14.33
N GLY A 52 3.37 -16.52 14.55
CA GLY A 52 2.84 -17.68 15.29
C GLY A 52 1.70 -18.43 14.58
N LEU A 53 1.50 -18.21 13.27
CA LEU A 53 0.36 -18.74 12.53
C LEU A 53 0.44 -20.23 12.17
N GLY A 54 1.58 -20.90 12.43
CA GLY A 54 1.73 -22.34 12.23
C GLY A 54 1.41 -22.80 10.80
N GLY A 55 1.75 -22.00 9.80
CA GLY A 55 1.47 -22.26 8.38
C GLY A 55 0.15 -21.68 7.85
N ARG A 56 -0.66 -21.00 8.66
CA ARG A 56 -1.82 -20.23 8.19
C ARG A 56 -1.39 -18.86 7.64
N SER A 57 -2.04 -18.41 6.57
CA SER A 57 -1.86 -17.06 6.01
C SER A 57 -2.93 -16.12 6.54
N TYR A 58 -2.57 -14.85 6.73
CA TYR A 58 -3.51 -13.75 6.99
C TYR A 58 -4.00 -13.13 5.66
N PRO A 59 -5.15 -12.45 5.65
CA PRO A 59 -5.68 -11.87 4.42
C PRO A 59 -4.75 -10.78 3.89
N PHE A 60 -4.68 -10.66 2.56
CA PHE A 60 -3.91 -9.62 1.87
C PHE A 60 -2.40 -9.64 2.18
N SER A 61 -1.81 -10.80 2.47
CA SER A 61 -0.46 -10.88 3.02
C SER A 61 0.60 -10.12 2.23
N GLN A 62 0.64 -10.29 0.90
CA GLN A 62 1.58 -9.58 0.05
C GLN A 62 1.34 -8.06 0.04
N LYS A 63 0.07 -7.64 0.00
CA LYS A 63 -0.33 -6.23 0.00
C LYS A 63 0.07 -5.55 1.32
N VAL A 64 -0.20 -6.18 2.46
CA VAL A 64 0.18 -5.66 3.79
C VAL A 64 1.72 -5.58 3.91
N LYS A 65 2.45 -6.59 3.44
CA LYS A 65 3.93 -6.56 3.38
C LYS A 65 4.42 -5.35 2.59
N CYS A 66 3.82 -5.09 1.43
CA CYS A 66 4.17 -3.96 0.59
C CYS A 66 3.81 -2.61 1.21
N TYR A 67 2.66 -2.47 1.90
CA TYR A 67 2.33 -1.25 2.64
C TYR A 67 3.30 -0.98 3.80
N GLY A 68 3.76 -2.01 4.50
CA GLY A 68 4.82 -1.87 5.48
C GLY A 68 6.11 -1.31 4.86
N ARG A 69 6.54 -1.86 3.72
CA ARG A 69 7.72 -1.38 2.96
C ARG A 69 7.52 0.04 2.42
N LEU A 70 6.31 0.42 2.02
CA LEU A 70 5.97 1.78 1.59
C LEU A 70 6.16 2.78 2.73
N GLY A 71 5.72 2.43 3.94
CA GLY A 71 5.98 3.24 5.14
C GLY A 71 7.46 3.40 5.44
N LEU A 72 8.25 2.33 5.32
CA LEU A 72 9.70 2.41 5.48
C LEU A 72 10.34 3.31 4.41
N ARG A 73 9.91 3.21 3.14
CA ARG A 73 10.37 4.11 2.07
C ARG A 73 10.10 5.56 2.41
N ARG A 74 8.88 5.89 2.87
CA ARG A 74 8.52 7.23 3.33
C ARG A 74 9.45 7.69 4.46
N TYR A 75 9.65 6.87 5.49
CA TYR A 75 10.53 7.21 6.61
C TYR A 75 11.97 7.46 6.15
N ASN A 76 12.49 6.59 5.29
CA ASN A 76 13.82 6.72 4.69
C ASN A 76 13.99 8.02 3.87
N LEU A 77 12.96 8.44 3.13
CA LEU A 77 12.97 9.72 2.40
C LEU A 77 13.05 10.94 3.33
N ILE A 78 12.36 10.89 4.49
CA ILE A 78 12.35 11.99 5.46
C ILE A 78 13.66 12.04 6.25
N GLN A 79 14.14 10.89 6.72
CA GLN A 79 15.25 10.81 7.67
C GLN A 79 16.61 10.53 7.02
N GLY A 80 16.65 10.23 5.72
CA GLY A 80 17.89 9.85 5.03
C GLY A 80 18.45 8.50 5.49
N THR A 81 17.59 7.58 5.94
CA THR A 81 17.96 6.24 6.43
C THR A 81 17.75 5.16 5.36
N ASN A 82 18.12 3.90 5.64
CA ASN A 82 17.81 2.77 4.77
C ASN A 82 17.25 1.58 5.56
N PHE A 83 16.14 1.81 6.26
CA PHE A 83 15.40 0.74 6.91
C PHE A 83 14.77 -0.21 5.89
N GLU A 84 15.02 -1.50 6.06
CA GLU A 84 14.44 -2.58 5.29
C GLU A 84 13.59 -3.47 6.19
N LEU A 85 12.48 -3.97 5.65
CA LEU A 85 11.53 -4.80 6.39
C LEU A 85 12.17 -6.15 6.76
N GLN A 86 12.11 -6.51 8.04
CA GLN A 86 12.51 -7.82 8.53
C GLN A 86 11.32 -8.78 8.62
N HIS A 87 10.27 -8.39 9.34
CA HIS A 87 9.01 -9.15 9.39
C HIS A 87 7.85 -8.27 9.84
N LEU A 88 6.62 -8.74 9.56
CA LEU A 88 5.39 -8.11 10.04
C LEU A 88 5.00 -8.74 11.39
N ILE A 89 4.63 -7.90 12.36
CA ILE A 89 4.17 -8.35 13.68
C ILE A 89 2.64 -8.49 13.66
N LYS A 90 1.95 -7.39 13.34
CA LYS A 90 0.48 -7.32 13.30
C LYS A 90 0.01 -6.24 12.33
N PHE A 91 -1.26 -6.32 11.95
CA PHE A 91 -1.94 -5.19 11.32
C PHE A 91 -3.40 -5.13 11.70
N ASN A 92 -3.97 -3.94 11.62
CA ASN A 92 -5.39 -3.70 11.78
C ASN A 92 -5.95 -3.10 10.48
N MET A 93 -7.17 -3.49 10.12
CA MET A 93 -7.88 -2.93 8.97
C MET A 93 -9.39 -3.03 9.18
N ARG A 94 -10.17 -2.27 8.41
CA ARG A 94 -11.62 -2.49 8.29
C ARG A 94 -11.93 -3.39 7.11
N TYR A 95 -12.92 -4.26 7.24
CA TYR A 95 -13.45 -5.06 6.14
C TYR A 95 -14.49 -4.26 5.34
N SER A 96 -14.04 -3.19 4.68
CA SER A 96 -14.86 -2.28 3.86
C SER A 96 -14.04 -1.75 2.70
N GLY A 97 -14.62 -1.56 1.51
CA GLY A 97 -14.00 -1.12 0.25
C GLY A 97 -12.57 -0.54 0.31
N ALA A 98 -12.41 0.74 0.01
CA ALA A 98 -11.14 1.44 0.25
C ALA A 98 -10.95 1.59 1.77
N CYS A 99 -9.83 1.10 2.31
CA CYS A 99 -9.58 1.04 3.75
C CYS A 99 -8.16 1.42 4.16
N SER A 100 -8.04 1.84 5.42
CA SER A 100 -6.75 2.11 6.07
C SER A 100 -6.17 0.82 6.66
N PHE A 101 -4.87 0.63 6.44
CA PHE A 101 -4.06 -0.43 7.04
C PHE A 101 -3.14 0.18 8.09
N TYR A 102 -3.27 -0.29 9.33
CA TYR A 102 -2.46 0.12 10.47
C TYR A 102 -1.50 -1.01 10.81
N ILE A 103 -0.23 -0.88 10.44
CA ILE A 103 0.73 -1.98 10.41
C ILE A 103 1.78 -1.77 11.48
N THR A 104 2.10 -2.82 12.23
CA THR A 104 3.27 -2.88 13.11
C THR A 104 4.24 -3.92 12.56
N LEU A 105 5.50 -3.54 12.41
CA LEU A 105 6.53 -4.35 11.77
C LEU A 105 7.90 -4.14 12.43
N GLU A 106 8.84 -5.04 12.19
CA GLU A 106 10.25 -4.83 12.51
C GLU A 106 11.07 -4.52 11.26
N ALA A 107 12.00 -3.58 11.39
CA ALA A 107 12.90 -3.19 10.33
C ALA A 107 14.33 -2.98 10.84
N VAL A 108 15.30 -3.23 9.96
CA VAL A 108 16.72 -3.05 10.25
C VAL A 108 17.26 -1.98 9.32
N ASP A 109 18.02 -1.02 9.86
CA ASP A 109 18.72 -0.04 9.04
C ASP A 109 19.99 -0.66 8.46
N THR A 110 20.02 -0.84 7.14
CA THR A 110 21.14 -1.49 6.47
C THR A 110 22.36 -0.58 6.31
N LEU A 111 22.21 0.74 6.50
CA LEU A 111 23.33 1.68 6.54
C LEU A 111 24.12 1.57 7.84
N THR A 112 23.44 1.65 8.98
CA THR A 112 24.09 1.61 10.30
C THR A 112 24.29 0.19 10.83
N ARG A 113 23.57 -0.81 10.28
CA ARG A 113 23.52 -2.20 10.76
C ARG A 113 23.19 -2.29 12.26
N GLY A 114 22.34 -1.39 12.72
CA GLY A 114 21.84 -1.35 14.09
C GLY A 114 20.89 -2.51 14.43
N PRO A 115 20.44 -2.60 15.69
CA PRO A 115 19.42 -3.57 16.08
C PRO A 115 18.12 -3.34 15.30
N ALA A 116 17.30 -4.40 15.21
CA ALA A 116 15.95 -4.28 14.68
C ALA A 116 15.12 -3.29 15.50
N GLN A 117 14.37 -2.46 14.80
CA GLN A 117 13.51 -1.43 15.37
C GLN A 117 12.07 -1.75 15.00
N THR A 118 11.17 -1.62 15.96
CA THR A 118 9.73 -1.72 15.69
C THR A 118 9.22 -0.44 15.06
N PHE A 119 8.48 -0.55 13.96
CA PHE A 119 7.82 0.55 13.27
C PHE A 119 6.30 0.41 13.32
N GLN A 120 5.65 1.56 13.26
CA GLN A 120 4.21 1.70 13.07
C GLN A 120 3.97 2.49 11.78
N VAL A 121 3.10 1.97 10.91
CA VAL A 121 2.82 2.51 9.57
C VAL A 121 1.31 2.62 9.36
N CYS A 122 0.86 3.71 8.74
CA CYS A 122 -0.50 3.86 8.22
C CYS A 122 -0.44 3.99 6.70
N ALA A 123 -1.22 3.16 6.01
CA ALA A 123 -1.44 3.23 4.57
C ALA A 123 -2.94 3.32 4.29
N ASP A 124 -3.37 4.42 3.70
CA ASP A 124 -4.77 4.75 3.44
C ASP A 124 -5.11 4.46 1.97
N GLU A 125 -5.85 3.39 1.70
CA GLU A 125 -6.38 3.16 0.35
C GLU A 125 -7.49 4.18 0.07
N LEU A 126 -7.37 4.90 -1.05
CA LEU A 126 -8.29 5.96 -1.45
C LEU A 126 -9.31 5.48 -2.50
N CYS A 127 -9.04 4.38 -3.20
CA CYS A 127 -9.91 3.78 -4.21
C CYS A 127 -9.82 2.25 -4.18
N LEU A 128 -10.90 1.59 -4.60
CA LEU A 128 -10.94 0.13 -4.80
C LEU A 128 -10.59 -0.21 -6.26
N GLY A 129 -9.88 -1.31 -6.48
CA GLY A 129 -9.69 -1.92 -7.80
C GLY A 129 -8.47 -1.44 -8.59
N TYR A 130 -7.70 -0.47 -8.10
CA TYR A 130 -6.38 -0.10 -8.63
C TYR A 130 -5.53 0.54 -7.52
N LEU A 131 -4.22 0.70 -7.76
CA LEU A 131 -3.33 1.31 -6.78
C LEU A 131 -3.67 2.79 -6.61
N ASN A 132 -4.17 3.16 -5.44
CA ASN A 132 -4.34 4.55 -5.01
C ASN A 132 -4.25 4.60 -3.49
N VAL A 133 -3.06 4.87 -2.97
CA VAL A 133 -2.73 4.80 -1.54
C VAL A 133 -1.97 6.04 -1.11
N ASP A 134 -2.28 6.53 0.10
CA ASP A 134 -1.51 7.57 0.77
C ASP A 134 -0.86 6.98 2.03
N CYS A 135 0.46 7.12 2.15
CA CYS A 135 1.18 6.77 3.36
C CYS A 135 1.52 8.06 4.12
N SER A 136 0.70 8.35 5.11
CA SER A 136 0.79 9.57 5.92
C SER A 136 1.62 9.38 7.19
N LEU A 137 1.77 8.14 7.67
CA LEU A 137 2.45 7.82 8.93
C LEU A 137 3.41 6.64 8.76
N ALA A 138 4.64 6.85 9.19
CA ALA A 138 5.64 5.80 9.43
C ALA A 138 6.59 6.30 10.51
N ARG A 139 6.68 5.62 11.66
CA ARG A 139 7.54 6.01 12.78
C ARG A 139 8.06 4.81 13.56
N MET A 140 9.19 4.96 14.25
CA MET A 140 9.66 3.99 15.23
C MET A 140 8.75 3.99 16.46
N LYS A 141 8.41 2.81 16.97
CA LYS A 141 7.61 2.65 18.19
C LYS A 141 8.42 3.10 19.41
N GLY A 142 7.87 4.01 20.21
CA GLY A 142 8.56 4.60 21.36
C GLY A 142 9.52 5.75 21.00
N GLY A 143 9.69 6.08 19.71
CA GLY A 143 10.34 7.31 19.27
C GLY A 143 9.36 8.49 19.20
N GLY A 144 9.87 9.72 19.30
CA GLY A 144 9.07 10.93 19.09
C GLY A 144 8.50 11.00 17.67
N GLU A 145 7.39 11.72 17.50
CA GLU A 145 6.72 11.87 16.20
C GLU A 145 7.64 12.50 15.16
N THR A 146 7.88 11.80 14.04
CA THR A 146 8.36 12.46 12.83
C THR A 146 7.21 13.32 12.32
N THR A 147 7.38 14.63 12.43
CA THR A 147 6.46 15.69 12.00
C THR A 147 5.63 15.31 10.77
N GLY A 148 4.32 15.25 10.97
CA GLY A 148 3.29 15.12 9.95
C GLY A 148 1.96 15.23 10.68
N VAL A 149 1.28 16.37 10.51
CA VAL A 149 -0.04 16.63 11.10
C VAL A 149 -0.92 15.40 10.90
N LEU A 150 -1.44 14.86 12.01
CA LEU A 150 -2.42 13.78 12.02
C LEU A 150 -3.54 14.16 11.05
N ALA A 151 -3.58 13.50 9.89
CA ALA A 151 -4.77 13.55 9.06
C ALA A 151 -5.86 12.87 9.89
N VAL A 152 -6.75 13.69 10.44
CA VAL A 152 -7.95 13.22 11.14
C VAL A 152 -8.63 12.20 10.24
N HIS A 153 -8.79 10.98 10.74
CA HIS A 153 -9.54 9.93 10.08
C HIS A 153 -10.91 10.50 9.65
N GLY A 154 -11.12 10.59 8.33
CA GLY A 154 -12.42 10.97 7.74
C GLY A 154 -12.50 12.33 7.03
N GLY A 155 -11.41 13.03 6.75
CA GLY A 155 -11.44 14.27 5.96
C GLY A 155 -10.46 14.22 4.79
N GLY A 156 -10.96 14.22 3.55
CA GLY A 156 -10.17 14.15 2.32
C GLY A 156 -9.04 15.18 2.28
N GLY A 157 -7.85 14.75 2.67
CA GLY A 157 -6.61 15.51 2.56
C GLY A 157 -6.07 15.40 1.14
N GLY A 158 -6.57 16.27 0.26
CA GLY A 158 -5.90 16.63 -0.99
C GLY A 158 -5.43 15.46 -1.84
N SER A 159 -6.34 14.58 -2.26
CA SER A 159 -6.09 13.70 -3.40
C SER A 159 -5.64 14.60 -4.56
N THR A 160 -4.35 14.60 -4.88
CA THR A 160 -3.87 15.26 -6.09
C THR A 160 -4.41 14.42 -7.24
N LYS A 161 -5.64 14.74 -7.67
CA LYS A 161 -6.37 14.19 -8.81
C LYS A 161 -5.67 14.51 -10.14
N LYS A 162 -4.35 14.60 -10.18
CA LYS A 162 -3.65 14.60 -11.46
C LYS A 162 -3.70 13.16 -11.96
N ALA A 163 -4.55 12.94 -12.96
CA ALA A 163 -4.68 11.67 -13.66
C ALA A 163 -3.32 11.03 -13.97
N LEU A 164 -3.28 9.71 -13.95
CA LEU A 164 -2.13 8.96 -14.44
C LEU A 164 -1.91 9.30 -15.92
N PRO A 165 -0.67 9.55 -16.35
CA PRO A 165 -0.39 9.73 -17.76
C PRO A 165 -0.61 8.41 -18.52
N ASN A 166 -0.86 8.53 -19.82
CA ASN A 166 -0.89 7.37 -20.70
C ASN A 166 0.52 6.80 -20.88
N TRP A 167 0.60 5.57 -21.39
CA TRP A 167 1.87 5.02 -21.83
C TRP A 167 2.48 5.88 -22.95
N PRO A 168 3.74 6.34 -22.80
CA PRO A 168 4.39 7.18 -23.79
C PRO A 168 4.79 6.39 -25.04
N SER A 169 4.96 7.10 -26.16
CA SER A 169 5.55 6.52 -27.36
C SER A 169 7.01 6.11 -27.13
N ASP A 170 7.54 5.21 -27.97
CA ASP A 170 8.95 4.78 -27.83
C ASP A 170 9.95 5.93 -27.92
N ALA A 171 9.67 6.94 -28.76
CA ALA A 171 10.50 8.13 -28.89
C ALA A 171 10.46 9.02 -27.64
N GLU A 172 9.32 9.06 -26.94
CA GLU A 172 9.20 9.76 -25.66
C GLU A 172 9.91 8.99 -24.55
N ILE A 173 9.73 7.67 -24.48
CA ILE A 173 10.43 6.82 -23.49
C ILE A 173 11.95 6.93 -23.64
N GLN A 174 12.48 6.99 -24.86
CA GLN A 174 13.92 7.15 -25.11
C GLN A 174 14.49 8.48 -24.57
N ARG A 175 13.64 9.47 -24.30
CA ARG A 175 14.04 10.75 -23.71
C ARG A 175 13.99 10.72 -22.17
N LEU A 176 13.36 9.71 -21.59
CA LEU A 176 13.28 9.50 -20.15
C LEU A 176 14.52 8.76 -19.64
N TYR A 177 14.74 8.80 -18.32
CA TYR A 177 15.77 7.99 -17.70
C TYR A 177 15.39 6.51 -17.79
N THR A 178 16.12 5.73 -18.57
CA THR A 178 15.92 4.27 -18.65
C THR A 178 16.81 3.59 -17.62
N VAL A 179 16.22 2.74 -16.78
CA VAL A 179 16.92 2.06 -15.69
C VAL A 179 17.51 0.75 -16.20
N ASP A 180 18.81 0.57 -15.99
CA ASP A 180 19.49 -0.67 -16.34
C ASP A 180 19.27 -1.76 -15.29
N ARG A 181 19.40 -3.04 -15.69
CA ARG A 181 19.20 -4.18 -14.79
C ARG A 181 20.13 -4.15 -13.56
N SER A 182 21.36 -3.66 -13.71
CA SER A 182 22.30 -3.50 -12.59
C SER A 182 21.84 -2.45 -11.57
N GLU A 183 21.13 -1.42 -12.01
CA GLU A 183 20.65 -0.33 -11.17
C GLU A 183 19.39 -0.71 -10.40
N LEU A 184 18.57 -1.60 -10.97
CA LEU A 184 17.39 -2.16 -10.29
C LEU A 184 17.75 -2.90 -9.00
N VAL A 185 18.92 -3.54 -8.96
CA VAL A 185 19.43 -4.22 -7.75
C VAL A 185 19.66 -3.22 -6.61
N SER A 186 20.07 -2.00 -6.91
CA SER A 186 20.23 -0.93 -5.92
C SER A 186 18.97 -0.11 -5.67
N THR A 187 17.95 -0.24 -6.53
CA THR A 187 16.76 0.64 -6.55
C THR A 187 15.48 -0.13 -6.17
N HIS A 188 15.48 -0.65 -4.94
CA HIS A 188 14.42 -1.54 -4.43
C HIS A 188 13.01 -0.92 -4.44
N TRP A 189 12.88 0.41 -4.46
CA TRP A 189 11.59 1.08 -4.42
C TRP A 189 10.80 0.95 -5.73
N ILE A 190 11.47 0.81 -6.88
CA ILE A 190 10.81 0.58 -8.18
C ILE A 190 10.08 -0.76 -8.15
N LEU A 191 10.78 -1.80 -7.68
CA LEU A 191 10.23 -3.14 -7.55
C LEU A 191 9.08 -3.17 -6.54
N LEU A 192 9.23 -2.49 -5.41
CA LEU A 192 8.15 -2.34 -4.43
C LEU A 192 6.88 -1.74 -5.07
N TYR A 193 7.01 -0.71 -5.90
CA TYR A 193 5.86 -0.04 -6.50
C TYR A 193 5.16 -0.92 -7.54
N LEU A 194 5.94 -1.67 -8.34
CA LEU A 194 5.39 -2.67 -9.25
C LEU A 194 4.65 -3.78 -8.47
N GLU A 195 5.30 -4.31 -7.44
CA GLU A 195 4.75 -5.36 -6.58
C GLU A 195 3.43 -4.94 -5.93
N LEU A 196 3.30 -3.66 -5.53
CA LEU A 196 2.05 -3.09 -5.02
C LEU A 196 0.93 -3.15 -6.06
N VAL A 197 1.17 -2.66 -7.28
CA VAL A 197 0.16 -2.71 -8.36
C VAL A 197 -0.30 -4.14 -8.60
N LEU A 198 0.64 -5.07 -8.74
CA LEU A 198 0.33 -6.46 -9.01
C LEU A 198 -0.38 -7.15 -7.84
N SER A 199 -0.02 -6.80 -6.60
CA SER A 199 -0.70 -7.33 -5.41
C SER A 199 -2.17 -6.88 -5.31
N ILE A 200 -2.51 -5.72 -5.86
CA ILE A 200 -3.89 -5.21 -5.89
C ILE A 200 -4.66 -5.83 -7.06
N GLU A 201 -4.05 -5.84 -8.24
CA GLU A 201 -4.68 -6.35 -9.46
C GLU A 201 -4.94 -7.86 -9.38
N TYR A 202 -3.93 -8.63 -8.95
CA TYR A 202 -4.01 -10.09 -8.90
C TYR A 202 -4.37 -10.63 -7.53
N GLY A 203 -4.09 -9.91 -6.43
CA GLY A 203 -4.29 -10.43 -5.07
C GLY A 203 -5.74 -10.71 -4.68
N ASN A 204 -6.72 -10.17 -5.42
CA ASN A 204 -8.14 -10.49 -5.23
C ASN A 204 -8.57 -11.80 -5.90
N TYR A 205 -7.80 -12.30 -6.87
CA TYR A 205 -8.20 -13.41 -7.75
C TYR A 205 -7.22 -14.58 -7.72
N CYS A 206 -5.95 -14.31 -7.46
CA CYS A 206 -4.86 -15.26 -7.46
C CYS A 206 -4.04 -15.00 -6.21
N ASN A 207 -3.58 -16.06 -5.53
CA ASN A 207 -2.57 -15.93 -4.48
C ASN A 207 -1.28 -15.37 -5.11
N PHE A 208 -1.20 -14.05 -5.28
CA PHE A 208 -0.02 -13.34 -5.74
C PHE A 208 1.01 -13.39 -4.62
N SER A 209 2.21 -13.88 -4.93
CA SER A 209 3.27 -14.16 -3.98
C SER A 209 4.59 -13.60 -4.46
N GLU A 210 5.54 -13.47 -3.55
CA GLU A 210 6.90 -13.04 -3.83
C GLU A 210 7.62 -13.96 -4.85
N GLU A 211 7.29 -15.25 -4.88
CA GLU A 211 7.80 -16.20 -5.88
C GLU A 211 7.35 -15.83 -7.29
N LYS A 212 6.06 -15.50 -7.46
CA LYS A 212 5.51 -15.04 -8.75
C LYS A 212 6.05 -13.68 -9.15
N PHE A 213 6.32 -12.80 -8.18
CA PHE A 213 6.96 -11.52 -8.46
C PHE A 213 8.42 -11.72 -8.89
N SER A 214 9.12 -12.70 -8.32
CA SER A 214 10.52 -13.00 -8.64
C SER A 214 10.69 -13.68 -10.00
N SER A 215 9.64 -14.30 -10.54
CA SER A 215 9.66 -14.90 -11.88
C SER A 215 9.42 -13.91 -13.01
N LEU A 216 9.14 -12.63 -12.70
CA LEU A 216 8.88 -11.62 -13.71
C LEU A 216 10.12 -11.30 -14.53
N GLU A 217 9.95 -11.25 -15.85
CA GLU A 217 10.96 -10.71 -16.75
C GLU A 217 10.69 -9.22 -16.98
N LEU A 218 11.52 -8.36 -16.38
CA LEU A 218 11.48 -6.92 -16.66
C LEU A 218 12.10 -6.64 -18.03
N LEU A 219 11.29 -6.06 -18.92
CA LEU A 219 11.67 -5.71 -20.28
C LEU A 219 12.15 -4.26 -20.37
N LYS A 220 11.43 -3.34 -19.72
CA LYS A 220 11.72 -1.90 -19.76
C LYS A 220 11.31 -1.23 -18.47
N VAL A 221 12.14 -0.33 -17.98
CA VAL A 221 11.84 0.53 -16.82
C VAL A 221 12.31 1.94 -17.17
N ALA A 222 11.39 2.89 -17.18
CA ALA A 222 11.71 4.30 -17.41
C ALA A 222 11.15 5.17 -16.28
N ILE A 223 11.88 6.23 -15.94
CA ILE A 223 11.54 7.20 -14.89
C ILE A 223 11.40 8.57 -15.53
N GLU A 224 10.24 9.18 -15.31
CA GLU A 224 9.98 10.60 -15.54
C GLU A 224 9.94 11.31 -14.19
N THR A 225 10.78 12.32 -14.01
CA THR A 225 10.88 13.11 -12.78
C THR A 225 11.58 14.43 -13.07
N ASP A 226 11.29 15.43 -12.23
CA ASP A 226 11.99 16.72 -12.21
C ASP A 226 13.25 16.66 -11.30
N ASP A 227 13.47 15.56 -10.59
CA ASP A 227 14.64 15.37 -9.71
C ASP A 227 15.92 15.13 -10.54
N GLU A 228 17.00 15.85 -10.22
CA GLU A 228 18.32 15.72 -10.87
C GLU A 228 18.90 14.29 -10.80
N THR A 229 18.48 13.50 -9.81
CA THR A 229 18.90 12.12 -9.60
C THR A 229 17.71 11.17 -9.68
N PRO A 230 17.33 10.68 -10.89
CA PRO A 230 16.11 9.90 -11.09
C PRO A 230 15.97 8.65 -10.22
N LEU A 231 17.07 7.95 -9.93
CA LEU A 231 17.07 6.76 -9.08
C LEU A 231 16.77 7.05 -7.61
N GLN A 232 17.00 8.29 -7.16
CA GLN A 232 16.73 8.75 -5.79
C GLN A 232 15.47 9.62 -5.71
N ALA A 233 14.70 9.68 -6.79
CA ALA A 233 13.56 10.56 -6.90
C ALA A 233 12.56 10.36 -5.75
N LYS A 234 12.07 11.48 -5.24
CA LYS A 234 11.01 11.51 -4.22
C LYS A 234 9.64 11.43 -4.87
N SER A 235 9.51 12.06 -6.04
CA SER A 235 8.30 12.06 -6.86
C SER A 235 8.67 11.68 -8.29
N SER A 236 7.91 10.77 -8.89
CA SER A 236 8.20 10.27 -10.23
C SER A 236 6.99 9.64 -10.88
N VAL A 237 7.04 9.50 -12.21
CA VAL A 237 6.22 8.55 -12.95
C VAL A 237 7.13 7.43 -13.47
N LEU A 238 6.76 6.20 -13.17
CA LEU A 238 7.38 4.98 -13.64
C LEU A 238 6.56 4.40 -14.79
N TYR A 239 7.27 4.01 -15.85
CA TYR A 239 6.73 3.24 -16.96
C TYR A 239 7.47 1.90 -16.99
N ILE A 240 6.76 0.82 -16.70
CA ILE A 240 7.34 -0.52 -16.56
C ILE A 240 6.67 -1.47 -17.54
N ALA A 241 7.48 -2.16 -18.35
CA ALA A 241 7.05 -3.26 -19.20
C ALA A 241 7.67 -4.57 -18.72
N PHE A 242 6.88 -5.64 -18.63
CA PHE A 242 7.32 -6.93 -18.10
C PHE A 242 6.56 -8.13 -18.70
N ARG A 243 7.05 -9.35 -18.45
CA ARG A 243 6.42 -10.65 -18.78
C ARG A 243 6.42 -11.58 -17.56
N GLY A 244 5.73 -12.72 -17.66
CA GLY A 244 5.82 -13.82 -16.68
C GLY A 244 4.65 -13.96 -15.71
N LEU A 245 3.52 -13.29 -15.96
CA LEU A 245 2.24 -13.60 -15.29
C LEU A 245 1.21 -13.97 -16.34
N ALA A 246 0.73 -15.22 -16.32
CA ALA A 246 -0.50 -15.57 -16.98
C ALA A 246 -1.60 -14.73 -16.33
N THR A 247 -2.28 -13.90 -17.11
CA THR A 247 -3.43 -13.15 -16.63
C THR A 247 -4.64 -14.08 -16.49
N ILE A 248 -5.60 -13.67 -15.68
CA ILE A 248 -6.82 -14.44 -15.41
C ILE A 248 -7.68 -14.61 -16.67
N ASP A 249 -7.54 -13.71 -17.65
CA ASP A 249 -8.23 -13.78 -18.95
C ASP A 249 -7.57 -14.77 -19.94
N GLY A 250 -6.51 -15.49 -19.51
CA GLY A 250 -5.83 -16.49 -20.33
C GLY A 250 -4.76 -15.91 -21.26
N THR A 251 -4.31 -14.68 -21.02
CA THR A 251 -3.15 -14.13 -21.73
C THR A 251 -1.90 -14.93 -21.37
N ASP A 252 -1.17 -15.34 -22.42
CA ASP A 252 0.08 -16.08 -22.31
C ASP A 252 1.12 -15.29 -21.49
N GLU A 253 1.88 -16.01 -20.65
CA GLU A 253 3.00 -15.47 -19.87
C GLU A 253 4.05 -14.75 -20.75
N SER A 254 4.06 -15.06 -22.05
CA SER A 254 4.90 -14.43 -23.06
C SER A 254 4.46 -13.01 -23.47
N VAL A 255 3.23 -12.59 -23.13
CA VAL A 255 2.71 -11.27 -23.51
C VAL A 255 3.32 -10.18 -22.65
N GLU A 256 3.79 -9.12 -23.31
CA GLU A 256 4.28 -7.92 -22.67
C GLU A 256 3.13 -7.18 -21.98
N GLN A 257 3.26 -6.95 -20.69
CA GLN A 257 2.34 -6.18 -19.88
C GLN A 257 2.98 -4.85 -19.47
N LYS A 258 2.16 -3.81 -19.36
CA LYS A 258 2.62 -2.44 -19.09
C LYS A 258 1.94 -1.87 -17.87
N VAL A 259 2.72 -1.22 -17.01
CA VAL A 259 2.24 -0.55 -15.81
C VAL A 259 2.73 0.89 -15.81
N VAL A 260 1.83 1.80 -15.43
CA VAL A 260 2.17 3.20 -15.14
C VAL A 260 1.94 3.42 -13.66
N ILE A 261 2.98 3.88 -12.95
CA ILE A 261 2.89 4.22 -11.51
C ILE A 261 3.38 5.64 -11.31
N LYS A 262 2.61 6.42 -10.58
CA LYS A 262 2.97 7.76 -10.15
C LYS A 262 3.17 7.79 -8.65
N SER A 263 4.30 8.35 -8.24
CA SER A 263 4.61 8.64 -6.85
C SER A 263 4.69 10.14 -6.62
N LEU A 264 4.15 10.60 -5.50
CA LEU A 264 4.22 12.00 -5.08
C LEU A 264 4.58 12.06 -3.61
N PHE A 265 5.72 12.68 -3.31
CA PHE A 265 6.12 13.01 -1.97
C PHE A 265 5.79 14.46 -1.66
N ASN A 266 5.02 14.69 -0.60
CA ASN A 266 4.65 16.01 -0.15
C ASN A 266 5.61 16.48 0.95
N GLU A 267 6.53 17.38 0.61
CA GLU A 267 7.53 17.92 1.55
C GLU A 267 6.92 18.64 2.76
N LEU A 268 5.70 19.20 2.63
CA LEU A 268 5.03 19.91 3.72
C LEU A 268 4.45 18.94 4.77
N THR A 269 3.87 17.84 4.31
CA THR A 269 3.20 16.87 5.20
C THR A 269 4.05 15.63 5.49
N GLY A 270 5.12 15.42 4.73
CA GLY A 270 5.89 14.19 4.68
C GLY A 270 5.12 13.00 4.12
N SER A 271 3.95 13.19 3.50
CA SER A 271 3.15 12.08 2.97
C SER A 271 3.72 11.55 1.65
N LEU A 272 3.64 10.23 1.45
CA LEU A 272 3.99 9.57 0.21
C LEU A 272 2.74 8.93 -0.41
N ALA A 273 2.26 9.53 -1.50
CA ALA A 273 1.11 9.03 -2.25
C ALA A 273 1.57 8.24 -3.48
N LEU A 274 0.89 7.11 -3.74
CA LEU A 274 1.06 6.30 -4.94
C LEU A 274 -0.25 6.12 -5.69
N GLN A 275 -0.18 6.25 -7.00
CA GLN A 275 -1.24 5.88 -7.93
C GLN A 275 -0.66 4.94 -8.99
N GLY A 276 -1.36 3.90 -9.39
CA GLY A 276 -0.86 3.02 -10.45
C GLY A 276 -1.92 2.16 -11.08
N ILE A 277 -1.68 1.78 -12.34
CA ILE A 277 -2.60 0.98 -13.13
C ILE A 277 -1.82 0.00 -14.03
N LEU A 278 -2.33 -1.23 -14.12
CA LEU A 278 -1.94 -2.18 -15.16
C LEU A 278 -2.76 -1.89 -16.42
N LEU A 279 -2.06 -1.63 -17.52
CA LEU A 279 -2.69 -1.39 -18.81
C LEU A 279 -3.08 -2.73 -19.43
N LYS A 280 -4.37 -2.89 -19.71
CA LYS A 280 -4.91 -4.04 -20.44
C LYS A 280 -5.07 -3.63 -21.91
N ASP A 281 -4.63 -4.48 -22.82
CA ASP A 281 -4.65 -4.19 -24.26
C ASP A 281 -6.07 -4.09 -24.86
N GLU A 282 -7.12 -4.36 -24.07
CA GLU A 282 -8.51 -4.06 -24.42
C GLU A 282 -9.26 -3.42 -23.24
N ILE A 283 -9.83 -2.24 -23.49
CA ILE A 283 -10.80 -1.59 -22.61
C ILE A 283 -12.10 -2.39 -22.72
N PRO A 284 -12.69 -2.95 -21.63
CA PRO A 284 -14.11 -3.26 -21.66
C PRO A 284 -14.82 -1.92 -21.82
N THR A 285 -15.40 -1.72 -23.00
CA THR A 285 -15.93 -0.45 -23.50
C THR A 285 -17.09 0.14 -22.68
N SER A 286 -17.39 -0.37 -21.50
CA SER A 286 -18.37 0.22 -20.59
C SER A 286 -18.17 -0.19 -19.13
N LEU A 287 -18.49 0.73 -18.21
CA LEU A 287 -18.65 0.48 -16.77
C LEU A 287 -19.65 -0.66 -16.47
N GLU A 288 -20.57 -0.95 -17.40
CA GLU A 288 -21.56 -2.02 -17.24
C GLU A 288 -20.95 -3.43 -17.35
N ASP A 289 -19.85 -3.60 -18.08
CA ASP A 289 -19.24 -4.92 -18.25
C ASP A 289 -18.34 -5.30 -17.06
N TYR A 290 -17.83 -4.32 -16.31
CA TYR A 290 -17.07 -4.55 -15.08
C TYR A 290 -17.95 -5.16 -13.96
N PHE A 291 -19.22 -4.75 -13.86
CA PHE A 291 -20.16 -5.28 -12.86
C PHE A 291 -20.79 -6.62 -13.23
N LYS A 292 -20.65 -7.09 -14.48
CA LYS A 292 -21.12 -8.43 -14.89
C LYS A 292 -20.15 -9.55 -14.51
N LEU A 293 -18.93 -9.20 -14.09
CA LEU A 293 -17.88 -10.14 -13.69
C LEU A 293 -17.74 -10.28 -12.15
N LEU A 294 -18.63 -9.64 -11.38
CA LEU A 294 -18.81 -9.82 -9.93
C LEU A 294 -20.09 -10.62 -9.67
#